data_AF-A0A2S9G018-F1
#
_entry.id   AF-A0A2S9G018-F1
#
_cell.length_a   1.000
_cell.length_b   1.000
_cell.length_c   1.000
_cell.angle_alpha   90.00
_cell.angle_beta   90.00
_cell.angle_gamma   90.00
#
_symmetry.space_group_name_H-M   'P 1'
#
loop_
_entity.id
_entity.type
_entity.pdbx_description
1 polymer ?
#
loop_
_entity_poly.entity_id
_entity_poly.type
_entity_poly.pdbx_seq_one_letter_code
_entity_poly.pdbx_strand_id
1 'polypeptide(L)'
;METARLLFVHAHPDDETITTGATIAHYVARGAQVQVITCTPGEEGEVIGDEWAQLAVDRADQLGGYRISELTAALTALGVDRP
;
A
#
# COMPACT_ATOMS: atom_id res chain seq x y z
N MET A 1 -29.13 2.76 -8.55
CA MET A 1 -27.95 2.29 -9.31
C MET A 1 -27.16 1.36 -8.41
N GLU A 2 -26.62 0.29 -8.96
CA GLU A 2 -25.73 -0.62 -8.21
C GLU A 2 -24.38 0.07 -7.95
N THR A 3 -23.79 -0.17 -6.78
CA THR A 3 -22.46 0.34 -6.41
C THR A 3 -21.38 -0.44 -7.15
N ALA A 4 -20.50 0.25 -7.87
CA ALA A 4 -19.35 -0.37 -8.53
C ALA A 4 -18.38 -0.96 -7.50
N ARG A 5 -17.81 -2.13 -7.80
CA ARG A 5 -16.85 -2.85 -6.95
C ARG A 5 -15.57 -3.11 -7.76
N LEU A 6 -14.42 -2.68 -7.25
CA LEU A 6 -13.12 -2.81 -7.90
C LEU A 6 -12.12 -3.50 -6.97
N LEU A 7 -11.26 -4.33 -7.56
CA LEU A 7 -10.14 -5.00 -6.88
C LEU A 7 -8.84 -4.70 -7.62
N PHE A 8 -7.86 -4.19 -6.90
CA PHE A 8 -6.49 -4.01 -7.37
C PHE A 8 -5.58 -5.01 -6.66
N VAL A 9 -4.73 -5.70 -7.42
CA VAL A 9 -3.81 -6.71 -6.87
C VAL A 9 -2.40 -6.30 -7.25
N HIS A 10 -1.57 -6.07 -6.24
CA HIS A 10 -0.23 -5.49 -6.36
C HIS A 10 0.80 -6.33 -5.61
N ALA A 11 2.07 -6.19 -5.97
CA ALA A 11 3.12 -7.04 -5.43
C ALA A 11 3.58 -6.56 -4.04
N HIS A 12 3.90 -5.27 -3.89
CA HIS A 12 4.51 -4.71 -2.69
C HIS A 12 3.77 -3.45 -2.19
N PRO A 13 4.05 -3.00 -0.94
CA PRO A 13 3.49 -1.77 -0.39
C PRO A 13 4.03 -0.49 -1.04
N ASP A 14 3.33 0.06 -2.03
CA ASP A 14 3.65 1.30 -2.79
C ASP A 14 3.14 1.18 -4.22
N ASP A 15 3.18 -0.03 -4.78
CA ASP A 15 2.71 -0.37 -6.12
C ASP A 15 1.28 0.14 -6.35
N GLU A 16 0.39 0.07 -5.36
CA GLU A 16 -0.99 0.53 -5.45
C GLU A 16 -1.08 2.03 -5.68
N THR A 17 -0.21 2.79 -5.02
CA THR A 17 -0.15 4.23 -5.10
C THR A 17 0.56 4.67 -6.38
N ILE A 18 1.72 4.08 -6.69
CA ILE A 18 2.55 4.43 -7.85
C ILE A 18 1.80 4.16 -9.16
N THR A 19 1.19 2.99 -9.28
CA THR A 19 0.60 2.55 -10.55
C THR A 19 -0.86 2.96 -10.69
N THR A 20 -1.60 3.01 -9.56
CA THR A 20 -3.06 3.13 -9.59
C THR A 20 -3.65 4.16 -8.62
N GLY A 21 -2.84 4.93 -7.89
CA GLY A 21 -3.32 5.78 -6.81
C GLY A 21 -4.41 6.77 -7.25
N ALA A 22 -4.19 7.48 -8.36
CA ALA A 22 -5.19 8.41 -8.92
C ALA A 22 -6.48 7.70 -9.33
N THR A 23 -6.39 6.48 -9.85
CA THR A 23 -7.55 5.66 -10.26
C THR A 23 -8.34 5.19 -9.04
N ILE A 24 -7.65 4.69 -8.01
CA ILE A 24 -8.28 4.27 -6.74
C ILE A 24 -9.05 5.45 -6.13
N ALA A 25 -8.37 6.57 -5.89
CA ALA A 25 -8.98 7.76 -5.30
C ALA A 25 -10.14 8.29 -6.15
N HIS A 26 -10.03 8.25 -7.49
CA HIS A 26 -11.11 8.66 -8.39
C HIS A 26 -12.39 7.85 -8.20
N TYR A 27 -12.28 6.54 -8.06
CA TYR A 27 -13.44 5.64 -7.91
C TYR A 27 -14.01 5.68 -6.50
N VAL A 28 -13.16 5.73 -5.47
CA VAL A 28 -13.60 5.92 -4.08
C VAL A 28 -14.40 7.22 -3.95
N ALA A 29 -13.90 8.33 -4.50
CA ALA A 29 -14.60 9.62 -4.48
C ALA A 29 -15.97 9.62 -5.21
N ARG A 30 -16.24 8.61 -6.05
CA ARG A 30 -17.52 8.41 -6.75
C ARG A 30 -18.42 7.39 -6.05
N GLY A 31 -18.03 6.93 -4.86
CA GLY A 31 -18.79 5.98 -4.05
C GLY A 31 -18.61 4.52 -4.46
N ALA A 32 -17.60 4.18 -5.27
CA ALA A 32 -17.28 2.79 -5.55
C ALA A 32 -16.66 2.13 -4.31
N GLN A 33 -16.92 0.83 -4.14
CA GLN A 33 -16.21 0.01 -3.17
C GLN A 33 -14.89 -0.47 -3.82
N VAL A 34 -13.76 -0.07 -3.25
CA VAL A 34 -12.44 -0.45 -3.74
C VAL A 34 -11.72 -1.28 -2.69
N GLN A 35 -11.08 -2.35 -3.13
CA GLN A 35 -10.20 -3.17 -2.30
C GLN A 35 -8.84 -3.31 -2.99
N VAL A 36 -7.79 -3.33 -2.18
CA VAL A 36 -6.41 -3.57 -2.61
C VAL A 36 -5.94 -4.86 -1.95
N ILE A 37 -5.30 -5.73 -2.73
CA ILE A 37 -4.55 -6.88 -2.24
C ILE A 37 -3.09 -6.61 -2.52
N THR A 38 -2.27 -6.70 -1.48
CA THR A 38 -0.82 -6.62 -1.58
C THR A 38 -0.24 -8.00 -1.29
N CYS A 39 0.49 -8.57 -2.25
CA CYS A 39 0.94 -9.96 -2.19
C CYS A 39 2.05 -10.20 -1.16
N THR A 40 2.90 -9.20 -0.92
CA THR A 40 4.05 -9.29 -0.01
C THR A 40 4.16 -8.07 0.89
N PRO A 41 4.75 -8.21 2.10
CA PRO A 41 5.09 -7.07 2.95
C PRO A 41 6.25 -6.21 2.41
N GLY A 42 7.04 -6.70 1.45
CA GLY A 42 8.13 -5.95 0.83
C GLY A 42 9.38 -5.88 1.71
N GLU A 43 9.70 -7.01 2.37
CA GLU A 43 10.81 -7.21 3.31
C GLU A 43 12.18 -6.89 2.72
N GLU A 44 12.38 -7.18 1.43
CA GLU A 44 13.66 -6.99 0.72
C GLU A 44 13.83 -5.57 0.13
N GLY A 45 12.97 -4.62 0.51
CA GLY A 45 13.07 -3.25 0.04
C GLY A 45 14.34 -2.52 0.48
N GLU A 46 14.82 -1.59 -0.35
CA GLU A 46 15.81 -0.61 0.08
C GLU A 46 15.16 0.48 0.94
N VAL A 47 15.94 1.07 1.87
CA VAL A 47 15.47 2.13 2.75
C VAL A 47 16.17 3.44 2.39
N ILE A 48 15.37 4.51 2.21
CA ILE A 48 15.89 5.85 1.95
C ILE A 48 16.16 6.56 3.27
N GLY A 49 17.41 7.03 3.45
CA GLY A 49 17.84 7.76 4.65
C GLY A 49 18.19 6.85 5.83
N ASP A 50 18.66 7.47 6.92
CA ASP A 50 19.32 6.74 8.00
C ASP A 50 18.38 6.24 9.11
N GLU A 51 17.24 6.91 9.31
CA GLU A 51 16.33 6.68 10.46
C GLU A 51 15.86 5.22 10.54
N TRP A 52 15.51 4.63 9.40
CA TRP A 52 14.96 3.28 9.31
C TRP A 52 15.90 2.28 8.62
N ALA A 53 17.12 2.69 8.26
CA ALA A 53 18.07 1.84 7.51
C ALA A 53 18.39 0.51 8.20
N GLN A 54 18.29 0.47 9.53
CA GLN A 54 18.53 -0.75 10.31
C GLN A 54 17.40 -1.79 10.20
N LEU A 55 16.27 -1.46 9.58
CA LEU A 55 15.16 -2.41 9.37
C LEU A 55 15.37 -3.31 8.15
N ALA A 56 16.30 -2.98 7.25
CA ALA A 56 16.56 -3.73 6.03
C ALA A 56 16.92 -5.20 6.28
N VAL A 57 16.73 -6.02 5.23
CA VAL A 57 16.94 -7.49 5.26
C VAL A 57 18.36 -7.91 5.68
N ASP A 58 19.39 -7.10 5.37
CA ASP A 58 20.78 -7.35 5.75
C ASP A 58 21.14 -6.79 7.14
N ARG A 59 20.14 -6.30 7.88
CA ARG A 59 20.24 -5.74 9.23
C ARG A 59 19.27 -6.45 10.18
N ALA A 60 18.21 -5.78 10.62
CA ALA A 60 17.23 -6.38 11.54
C ALA A 60 16.20 -7.28 10.84
N ASP A 61 16.06 -7.18 9.51
CA ASP A 61 15.05 -7.92 8.74
C ASP A 61 13.63 -7.70 9.30
N GLN A 62 13.26 -6.42 9.46
CA GLN A 62 11.97 -5.99 10.03
C GLN A 62 11.23 -5.00 9.13
N LEU A 63 11.76 -4.70 7.95
CA LEU A 63 11.21 -3.68 7.05
C LEU A 63 9.77 -3.98 6.64
N GLY A 64 9.43 -5.22 6.32
CA GLY A 64 8.07 -5.57 5.89
C GLY A 64 7.01 -5.26 6.96
N GLY A 65 7.34 -5.51 8.23
CA GLY A 65 6.46 -5.17 9.35
C GLY A 65 6.22 -3.65 9.47
N TYR A 66 7.27 -2.85 9.23
CA TYR A 66 7.17 -1.39 9.20
C TYR A 66 6.33 -0.89 8.02
N ARG A 67 6.54 -1.46 6.83
CA ARG A 67 5.83 -1.09 5.59
C ARG A 67 4.32 -1.37 5.64
N ILE A 68 3.84 -2.26 6.51
CA ILE A 68 2.39 -2.43 6.76
C ILE A 68 1.77 -1.11 7.27
N SER A 69 2.48 -0.37 8.13
CA SER A 69 1.99 0.92 8.63
C SER A 69 2.00 1.99 7.55
N GLU A 70 3.01 1.99 6.67
CA GLU A 70 3.09 2.88 5.52
C GLU A 70 1.96 2.59 4.52
N LEU A 71 1.72 1.31 4.19
CA LEU A 71 0.60 0.88 3.35
C LEU A 71 -0.74 1.34 3.93
N THR A 72 -0.94 1.14 5.24
CA THR A 72 -2.17 1.54 5.91
C THR A 72 -2.41 3.04 5.78
N ALA A 73 -1.37 3.86 5.95
CA ALA A 73 -1.45 5.31 5.80
C ALA A 73 -1.72 5.71 4.34
N ALA A 74 -1.07 5.07 3.37
CA ALA A 74 -1.27 5.32 1.94
C ALA A 74 -2.71 4.97 1.50
N LEU A 75 -3.19 3.78 1.86
CA LEU A 75 -4.57 3.35 1.60
C LEU A 75 -5.58 4.31 2.23
N THR A 76 -5.35 4.75 3.47
CA THR A 76 -6.19 5.75 4.13
C THR A 76 -6.24 7.05 3.33
N ALA A 77 -5.11 7.52 2.81
CA ALA A 77 -5.04 8.72 1.96
C ALA A 77 -5.78 8.54 0.62
N LEU A 78 -5.87 7.31 0.10
CA LEU A 78 -6.64 6.96 -1.09
C LEU A 78 -8.14 6.69 -0.79
N GLY A 79 -8.54 6.71 0.48
CA GLY A 79 -9.90 6.43 0.94
C GLY A 79 -10.26 4.95 1.02
N VAL A 80 -9.28 4.09 1.27
CA VAL A 80 -9.42 2.65 1.53
C VAL A 80 -9.04 2.37 2.98
N ASP A 81 -9.96 1.78 3.75
CA ASP A 81 -9.89 1.79 5.23
C ASP A 81 -8.89 0.79 5.87
N ARG A 82 -8.31 -0.13 5.09
CA ARG A 82 -7.41 -1.18 5.61
C ARG A 82 -6.60 -1.86 4.50
N PRO A 83 -5.39 -2.36 4.81
CA PRO A 83 -4.79 -3.48 4.10
C PRO A 83 -5.57 -4.79 4.33
#